data_AF-A0A150MAP3-F1
#
_entry.id   AF-A0A150MAP3-F1
#
_cell.length_a   1.000
_cell.length_b   1.000
_cell.length_c   1.000
_cell.angle_alpha   90.00
_cell.angle_beta   90.00
_cell.angle_gamma   90.00
#
_symmetry.space_group_name_H-M   'P 1'
#
loop_
_entity.id
_entity.type
_entity.pdbx_description
1 polymer ?
#
loop_
_entity_poly.entity_id
_entity_poly.type
_entity_poly.pdbx_seq_one_letter_code
_entity_poly.pdbx_strand_id
1 'polypeptide(L)' 'MDAYGDGEWAVAIRSALLAGSQAFLFAGCGIVADSDPQSEYEETNVKMAPMLSALGVMHHD' A
#
# COMPACT_ATOMS: atom_id res chain seq x y z
N MET A 1 11.24 -8.61 17.56
CA MET A 1 12.27 -9.54 18.04
C MET A 1 12.10 -9.64 19.54
N ASP A 2 11.84 -10.83 20.06
CA ASP A 2 11.66 -11.06 21.49
C ASP A 2 13.00 -11.24 22.21
N ALA A 3 12.95 -11.55 23.51
CA ALA A 3 14.15 -11.73 24.33
C ALA A 3 14.98 -12.97 23.96
N TYR A 4 14.42 -13.90 23.19
CA TYR A 4 15.09 -15.11 22.71
C TYR A 4 15.67 -14.94 21.30
N GLY A 5 15.40 -13.81 20.66
CA GLY A 5 15.87 -13.48 19.32
C GLY A 5 14.86 -13.78 18.22
N ASP A 6 13.65 -14.21 18.56
CA ASP A 6 12.62 -14.57 17.59
C ASP A 6 11.89 -13.33 17.09
N GLY A 7 11.74 -13.18 15.79
CA GLY A 7 10.96 -12.09 15.20
C GLY A 7 10.93 -12.11 13.70
N GLU A 8 9.88 -11.52 13.15
CA GLU A 8 9.68 -11.35 11.72
C GLU A 8 9.68 -9.86 11.36
N TRP A 9 10.15 -9.57 10.16
CA TRP A 9 10.16 -8.23 9.59
C TRP A 9 9.42 -8.26 8.27
N ALA A 10 8.49 -7.32 8.09
CA ALA A 10 7.75 -7.14 6.86
C ALA A 10 8.08 -5.79 6.25
N VAL A 11 8.05 -5.71 4.92
CA VAL A 11 8.09 -4.44 4.21
C VAL A 11 6.77 -3.72 4.44
N ALA A 12 6.81 -2.46 4.88
CA ALA A 12 5.63 -1.66 5.20
C ALA A 12 4.85 -1.15 3.96
N ILE A 13 4.62 -2.02 2.97
CA ILE A 13 3.74 -1.75 1.81
C ILE A 13 2.31 -2.17 2.11
N ARG A 14 1.35 -1.66 1.32
CA ARG A 14 -0.10 -1.90 1.55
C ARG A 14 -0.46 -1.58 2.99
N SER A 15 -0.02 -0.41 3.42
CA SER A 15 -0.12 0.07 4.80
C SER A 15 -0.64 1.50 4.77
N ALA A 16 -1.08 1.98 5.94
CA ALA A 16 -1.46 3.36 6.13
C ALA A 16 -0.82 3.89 7.40
N LEU A 17 -0.35 5.14 7.36
CA LEU A 17 0.05 5.88 8.55
C LEU A 17 -1.16 6.64 9.08
N LEU A 18 -1.60 6.30 10.29
CA LEU A 18 -2.71 6.98 10.95
C LEU A 18 -2.20 8.15 11.80
N ALA A 19 -2.77 9.34 11.60
CA ALA A 19 -2.48 10.54 12.37
C ALA A 19 -3.80 11.19 12.82
N GLY A 20 -4.22 10.86 14.05
CA GLY A 20 -5.52 11.28 14.56
C GLY A 20 -6.65 10.68 13.74
N SER A 21 -7.47 11.54 13.12
CA SER A 21 -8.58 11.14 12.24
C SER A 21 -8.19 11.05 10.75
N GLN A 22 -6.90 11.19 10.43
CA GLN A 22 -6.40 11.10 9.06
C GLN A 22 -5.64 9.80 8.83
N ALA A 23 -5.76 9.26 7.61
CA ALA A 23 -4.98 8.12 7.14
C ALA A 23 -4.20 8.51 5.89
N PHE A 24 -2.89 8.33 5.91
CA PHE A 24 -2.01 8.52 4.76
C PHE A 24 -1.67 7.16 4.16
N LEU A 25 -2.10 6.93 2.91
CA LEU A 25 -1.87 5.68 2.20
C LEU A 25 -0.77 5.88 1.15
N PHE A 26 -0.01 4.82 0.90
CA PHE A 26 1.10 4.82 -0.04
C PHE A 26 1.00 3.62 -0.98
N ALA A 27 1.18 3.89 -2.27
CA ALA A 27 1.33 2.87 -3.29
C ALA A 27 2.38 3.34 -4.30
N GLY A 28 2.99 2.39 -5.01
CA GLY A 28 3.96 2.68 -6.05
C GLY A 28 4.16 1.48 -6.96
N CYS A 29 4.88 1.73 -8.03
CA CYS A 29 5.20 0.81 -9.12
C CYS A 29 6.71 0.79 -9.36
N GLY A 30 7.19 -0.29 -9.95
CA GLY A 30 8.60 -0.46 -10.27
C GLY A 30 8.88 -0.01 -11.69
N ILE A 31 9.66 1.06 -11.87
CA ILE A 31 9.96 1.61 -13.20
C ILE A 31 11.18 0.91 -13.81
N VAL A 32 11.03 0.45 -15.05
CA VAL A 32 12.10 -0.10 -15.90
C VAL A 32 12.13 0.59 -17.26
N ALA A 33 13.11 0.26 -18.10
CA ALA A 33 13.33 0.96 -19.38
C ALA A 33 12.12 0.92 -20.33
N ASP A 34 11.38 -0.19 -20.32
CA ASP A 34 10.20 -0.41 -21.18
C ASP A 34 8.87 -0.09 -20.46
N SER A 35 8.92 0.56 -19.29
CA SER A 35 7.71 0.93 -18.56
C SER A 35 6.87 1.93 -19.34
N ASP A 36 5.55 1.70 -19.34
CA ASP A 36 4.57 2.62 -19.91
C ASP A 36 3.94 3.47 -18.78
N PRO A 37 4.06 4.81 -18.81
CA PRO A 37 3.58 5.66 -17.70
C PRO A 37 2.12 5.45 -17.32
N GLN A 38 1.24 5.16 -18.28
CA GLN A 38 -0.17 4.97 -18.02
C GLN A 38 -0.42 3.66 -17.27
N SER A 39 0.20 2.57 -17.72
CA SER A 39 0.13 1.25 -17.10
C SER A 39 0.66 1.27 -15.65
N GLU A 40 1.76 1.98 -15.41
CA GLU A 40 2.37 2.08 -14.08
C GLU A 40 1.51 2.89 -13.09
N TYR A 41 0.79 3.90 -13.59
CA TYR A 41 -0.19 4.65 -12.81
C TYR A 41 -1.41 3.78 -12.45
N GLU A 42 -1.91 3.01 -13.43
CA GLU A 42 -3.00 2.05 -13.20
C GLU A 42 -2.63 0.98 -12.18
N GLU A 43 -1.40 0.44 -12.26
CA GLU A 43 -0.87 -0.47 -11.25
C GLU A 43 -0.90 0.16 -9.85
N THR A 44 -0.47 1.41 -9.71
CA THR A 44 -0.47 2.12 -8.42
C THR A 44 -1.89 2.24 -7.85
N ASN A 45 -2.89 2.52 -8.69
CA ASN A 45 -4.31 2.57 -8.27
C ASN A 45 -4.82 1.21 -7.80
N VAL A 46 -4.52 0.15 -8.54
CA VAL A 46 -4.90 -1.23 -8.17
C VAL A 46 -4.27 -1.62 -6.82
N LYS A 47 -3.00 -1.25 -6.60
CA LYS A 47 -2.31 -1.51 -5.32
C LYS A 47 -2.91 -0.73 -4.15
N MET A 48 -3.52 0.43 -4.41
CA MET A 48 -4.17 1.27 -3.40
C MET A 48 -5.55 0.75 -3.00
N ALA A 49 -6.28 0.14 -3.93
CA ALA A 49 -7.67 -0.27 -3.76
C ALA A 49 -7.96 -1.11 -2.49
N PRO A 50 -7.15 -2.11 -2.11
CA PRO A 50 -7.40 -2.89 -0.88
C PRO A 50 -7.39 -2.03 0.39
N MET A 51 -6.51 -1.04 0.47
CA MET A 51 -6.41 -0.15 1.63
C MET A 51 -7.59 0.83 1.70
N LEU A 52 -8.02 1.34 0.55
CA LEU A 52 -9.21 2.19 0.46
C LEU A 52 -10.48 1.42 0.84
N SER A 53 -10.60 0.17 0.39
CA SER A 53 -11.69 -0.74 0.77
C SER A 53 -11.69 -1.02 2.28
N ALA A 54 -10.53 -1.34 2.88
CA ALA A 54 -10.40 -1.58 4.31
C ALA A 54 -10.80 -0.37 5.18
N LEU A 55 -10.63 0.85 4.66
CA LEU A 55 -11.06 2.10 5.31
C LEU A 55 -12.51 2.49 4.98
N GLY A 56 -13.24 1.68 4.22
CA GLY A 56 -14.64 1.93 3.84
C GLY A 56 -14.82 3.06 2.82
N VAL A 57 -13.74 3.52 2.18
CA VAL A 57 -13.78 4.56 1.14
C VAL A 57 -14.33 4.01 -0.18
N MET A 58 -14.06 2.73 -0.47
CA MET A 58 -14.61 2.02 -1.61
C MET A 58 -15.73 1.10 -1.11
N HIS A 59 -16.97 1.36 -1.53
CA HIS A 59 -18.04 0.37 -1.42
C HIS A 59 -17.95 -0.58 -2.61
N HIS A 60 -17.91 -1.88 -2.33
CA HIS A 60 -18.33 -2.88 -3.30
C HIS A 60 -19.84 -3.03 -3.12
N ASP A 61 -20.62 -2.62 -4.13
CA ASP A 61 -22.02 -3.03 -4.24
C ASP A 61 -22.14 -4.56 -4.34
#